data_AF-A0A534M9T7-F1
#
_entry.id   AF-A0A534M9T7-F1
#
_cell.length_a   1.000
_cell.length_b   1.000
_cell.length_c   1.000
_cell.angle_alpha   90.00
_cell.angle_beta   90.00
_cell.angle_gamma   90.00
#
_symmetry.space_group_name_H-M   'P 1'
#
loop_
_entity.id
_entity.type
_entity.pdbx_description
1 polymer ?
#
loop_
_entity_poly.entity_id
_entity_poly.type
_entity_poly.pdbx_seq_one_letter_code
_entity_poly.pdbx_strand_id
1 'polypeptide(L)'
;MGEPAPIDVRAPLLAWYDANRRDLPWRRTRDPYRILVAEVLLQRTRVASGVPYYERFLARFPTVRDLAAAPLDDVLAAWEGLGFYRRAKHLHAAAQAIVNRHGGTVPRSYEVLAALPGIGPYTAGAIASIAFGLPVPAVDGNVTRVISRLFRIRSDVTRPPARRRLAELAADLVSVDRAGAFNQAMMELGATICTPVSPACERCPVEGLCLARAAGEEREIPLSGRRAAVRTVRVAFALIEAKGRVLLVRRKPGELLGGLWSLPGGEIPPERPEREIVRELVKEQTGVAVNIRSRWAPIARTFSHRKWSGSIYRGAPQKPPRSHGDIRWIPISEALRLPLVPFHRDAIRSLGGLEAFEGR
;
A
#
# COMPACT_ATOMS: atom_id res chain seq x y z
N MET A 1 37.01 9.59 11.73
CA MET A 1 35.84 10.50 11.77
C MET A 1 34.92 9.97 12.87
N GLY A 2 34.53 10.81 13.82
CA GLY A 2 33.60 10.43 14.91
C GLY A 2 32.14 10.41 14.45
N GLU A 3 31.21 10.00 15.33
CA GLU A 3 29.77 10.08 15.00
C GLU A 3 29.35 11.55 14.78
N PRO A 4 28.57 11.85 13.73
CA PRO A 4 28.12 13.22 13.45
C PRO A 4 27.27 13.79 14.60
N ALA A 5 27.57 15.02 15.02
CA ALA A 5 26.73 15.70 16.00
C ALA A 5 25.38 16.12 15.36
N PRO A 6 24.26 16.09 16.11
CA PRO A 6 22.95 16.42 15.54
C PRO A 6 22.87 17.80 14.89
N ILE A 7 23.53 18.82 15.45
CA ILE A 7 23.49 20.18 14.92
C ILE A 7 24.14 20.28 13.52
N ASP A 8 25.25 19.57 13.31
CA ASP A 8 25.98 19.56 12.05
C ASP A 8 25.20 18.84 10.94
N VAL A 9 24.31 17.92 11.31
CA VAL A 9 23.39 17.26 10.36
C VAL A 9 22.17 18.14 10.08
N ARG A 10 21.55 18.71 11.12
CA ARG A 10 20.28 19.46 11.02
C ARG A 10 20.41 20.70 10.14
N ALA A 11 21.42 21.53 10.38
CA ALA A 11 21.54 22.83 9.72
C ALA A 11 21.66 22.73 8.17
N PRO A 12 22.65 22.01 7.61
CA PRO A 12 22.79 21.91 6.15
C PRO A 12 21.63 21.13 5.52
N LEU A 13 21.08 20.12 6.20
CA LEU A 13 19.94 19.35 5.67
C LEU A 13 18.68 20.21 5.56
N LEU A 14 18.37 21.02 6.58
CA LEU A 14 17.21 21.90 6.57
C LEU A 14 17.36 23.02 5.53
N ALA A 15 18.55 23.63 5.42
CA ALA A 15 18.84 24.63 4.41
C ALA A 15 18.67 24.07 2.98
N TRP A 16 19.23 22.88 2.73
CA TRP A 16 19.03 22.18 1.47
C TRP A 16 17.56 21.87 1.19
N TYR A 17 16.81 21.40 2.19
CA TYR A 17 15.40 21.07 2.02
C TYR A 17 14.55 22.30 1.70
N ASP A 18 14.80 23.43 2.35
CA ASP A 18 14.10 24.69 2.08
C ASP A 18 14.30 25.15 0.63
N ALA A 19 15.50 24.94 0.08
CA ALA A 19 15.82 25.29 -1.31
C ALA A 19 15.38 24.23 -2.36
N ASN A 20 15.29 22.95 -1.99
CA ASN A 20 15.18 21.85 -2.98
C ASN A 20 13.94 20.96 -2.83
N ARG A 21 13.11 21.15 -1.79
CA ARG A 21 11.94 20.31 -1.59
C ARG A 21 11.01 20.34 -2.81
N ARG A 22 10.58 19.17 -3.26
CA ARG A 22 9.52 19.08 -4.27
C ARG A 22 8.23 19.65 -3.73
N ASP A 23 7.54 20.39 -4.59
CA ASP A 23 6.19 20.87 -4.32
C ASP A 23 5.18 19.73 -4.50
N LEU A 24 4.56 19.30 -3.40
CA LEU A 24 3.66 18.15 -3.35
C LEU A 24 2.37 18.56 -2.63
N PRO A 25 1.19 18.06 -3.06
CA PRO A 25 -0.09 18.50 -2.48
C PRO A 25 -0.18 18.39 -0.95
N TRP A 26 0.34 17.31 -0.38
CA TRP A 26 0.36 17.08 1.07
C TRP A 26 1.41 17.91 1.84
N ARG A 27 2.31 18.62 1.15
CA ARG A 27 3.26 19.57 1.77
C ARG A 27 2.70 20.99 1.88
N ARG A 28 1.59 21.28 1.20
CA ARG A 28 0.93 22.59 1.18
C ARG A 28 -0.11 22.74 2.32
N THR A 29 -0.16 21.79 3.25
CA THR A 29 -1.14 21.76 4.33
C THR A 29 -0.49 21.27 5.63
N ARG A 30 -1.09 21.67 6.75
CA ARG A 30 -0.82 21.10 8.08
C ARG A 30 -2.01 20.33 8.65
N ASP A 31 -3.05 20.10 7.83
CA ASP A 31 -4.21 19.32 8.24
C ASP A 31 -3.81 17.87 8.55
N PRO A 32 -3.95 17.40 9.79
CA PRO A 32 -3.52 16.07 10.20
C PRO A 32 -4.28 14.95 9.49
N TYR A 33 -5.53 15.16 9.07
CA TYR A 33 -6.28 14.17 8.29
C TYR A 33 -5.67 14.02 6.89
N ARG A 34 -5.40 15.13 6.23
CA ARG A 34 -4.79 15.14 4.89
C ARG A 34 -3.39 14.55 4.90
N ILE A 35 -2.61 14.82 5.96
CA ILE A 35 -1.29 14.20 6.17
C ILE A 35 -1.44 12.69 6.40
N LEU A 36 -2.35 12.26 7.28
CA LEU A 36 -2.64 10.83 7.51
C LEU A 36 -2.97 10.09 6.20
N VAL A 37 -3.83 10.67 5.35
CA VAL A 37 -4.16 10.09 4.04
C VAL A 37 -2.91 9.96 3.17
N ALA A 38 -2.10 11.00 3.05
CA ALA A 38 -0.87 10.97 2.26
C ALA A 38 0.11 9.90 2.76
N GLU A 39 0.35 9.85 4.07
CA GLU A 39 1.30 8.93 4.69
C GLU A 39 0.89 7.46 4.49
N VAL A 40 -0.40 7.14 4.59
CA VAL A 40 -0.88 5.76 4.33
C VAL A 40 -0.86 5.43 2.83
N LEU A 41 -1.20 6.40 1.97
CA LEU A 41 -1.25 6.23 0.52
C LEU A 41 0.14 6.04 -0.10
N LEU A 42 1.16 6.70 0.44
CA LEU A 42 2.54 6.66 -0.09
C LEU A 42 3.36 5.47 0.41
N GLN A 43 2.86 4.69 1.38
CA GLN A 43 3.49 3.44 1.80
C GLN A 43 3.66 2.46 0.63
N ARG A 44 4.89 2.27 0.17
CA ARG A 44 5.24 1.41 -0.99
C ARG A 44 4.57 1.86 -2.30
N THR A 45 4.28 3.15 -2.44
CA THR A 45 3.75 3.77 -3.65
C THR A 45 4.67 4.92 -4.05
N ARG A 46 5.04 5.00 -5.33
CA ARG A 46 5.87 6.11 -5.84
C ARG A 46 5.08 7.41 -5.81
N VAL A 47 5.72 8.51 -5.46
CA VAL A 47 5.11 9.86 -5.40
C VAL A 47 4.33 10.20 -6.68
N ALA A 48 4.93 10.03 -7.85
CA ALA A 48 4.28 10.32 -9.14
C ALA A 48 2.96 9.54 -9.35
N SER A 49 2.92 8.29 -8.91
CA SER A 49 1.70 7.47 -8.97
C SER A 49 0.71 7.82 -7.85
N GLY A 50 1.18 8.35 -6.71
CA GLY A 50 0.36 8.65 -5.55
C GLY A 50 -0.43 9.96 -5.66
N VAL A 51 0.14 10.99 -6.30
CA VAL A 51 -0.49 12.33 -6.40
C VAL A 51 -1.92 12.28 -6.95
N PRO A 52 -2.21 11.65 -8.10
CA PRO A 52 -3.58 11.64 -8.64
C PRO A 52 -4.57 10.90 -7.74
N TYR A 53 -4.10 9.88 -7.00
CA TYR A 53 -4.95 9.16 -6.06
C TYR A 53 -5.23 9.97 -4.81
N TYR A 54 -4.24 10.66 -4.28
CA TYR A 54 -4.41 11.54 -3.14
C TYR A 54 -5.48 12.61 -3.40
N GLU A 55 -5.41 13.26 -4.56
CA GLU A 55 -6.36 14.30 -4.95
C GLU A 55 -7.78 13.75 -5.10
N ARG A 56 -7.96 12.65 -5.85
CA ARG A 56 -9.28 12.02 -6.01
C ARG A 56 -9.84 11.47 -4.70
N PHE A 57 -8.98 10.91 -3.84
CA PHE A 57 -9.39 10.35 -2.57
C PHE A 57 -9.92 11.45 -1.65
N LEU A 58 -9.23 12.59 -1.56
CA LEU A 58 -9.69 13.74 -0.76
C LEU A 58 -10.85 14.50 -1.40
N ALA A 59 -11.01 14.46 -2.72
CA ALA A 59 -12.23 14.97 -3.35
C ALA A 59 -13.46 14.13 -2.97
N ARG A 60 -13.29 12.81 -2.84
CA ARG A 60 -14.38 11.89 -2.45
C ARG A 60 -14.63 11.87 -0.93
N PHE A 61 -13.57 11.95 -0.13
CA PHE A 61 -13.61 11.96 1.33
C PHE A 61 -12.87 13.20 1.85
N PRO A 62 -13.52 14.38 1.88
CA PRO A 62 -12.85 15.63 2.24
C PRO A 62 -12.40 15.70 3.70
N THR A 63 -13.12 15.04 4.61
CA THR A 63 -12.83 15.02 6.04
C THR A 63 -12.71 13.60 6.60
N VAL A 64 -12.12 13.48 7.80
CA VAL A 64 -12.06 12.21 8.53
C VAL A 64 -13.45 11.64 8.83
N ARG A 65 -14.46 12.50 9.00
CA ARG A 65 -15.86 12.08 9.23
C ARG A 65 -16.47 11.48 7.98
N ASP A 66 -16.24 12.10 6.83
CA ASP A 66 -16.72 11.56 5.53
C ASP A 66 -16.10 10.20 5.25
N LEU A 67 -14.79 10.06 5.52
CA LEU A 67 -14.12 8.77 5.36
C LEU A 67 -14.64 7.71 6.34
N ALA A 68 -14.86 8.08 7.61
CA ALA A 68 -15.33 7.14 8.63
C ALA A 68 -16.76 6.64 8.40
N ALA A 69 -17.62 7.51 7.84
CA ALA A 69 -19.01 7.20 7.54
C ALA A 69 -19.18 6.42 6.22
N ALA A 70 -18.17 6.44 5.34
CA ALA A 70 -18.24 5.81 4.04
C ALA A 70 -18.38 4.27 4.14
N PRO A 71 -19.19 3.64 3.27
CA PRO A 71 -19.14 2.20 3.10
C PRO A 71 -17.73 1.73 2.74
N LEU A 72 -17.27 0.60 3.29
CA LEU A 72 -15.93 0.09 3.00
C LEU A 72 -15.72 -0.15 1.50
N ASP A 73 -16.75 -0.54 0.77
CA ASP A 73 -16.65 -0.79 -0.67
C ASP A 73 -16.36 0.50 -1.46
N ASP A 74 -16.90 1.65 -1.05
CA ASP A 74 -16.59 2.96 -1.62
C ASP A 74 -15.11 3.33 -1.39
N VAL A 75 -14.61 3.07 -0.18
CA VAL A 75 -13.19 3.33 0.15
C VAL A 75 -12.27 2.44 -0.66
N LEU A 76 -12.61 1.15 -0.81
CA LEU A 76 -11.83 0.20 -1.62
C LEU A 76 -11.88 0.55 -3.11
N ALA A 77 -13.00 1.05 -3.61
CA ALA A 77 -13.15 1.52 -4.99
C ALA A 77 -12.28 2.76 -5.24
N ALA A 78 -12.25 3.73 -4.32
CA ALA A 78 -11.36 4.89 -4.41
C ALA A 78 -9.86 4.51 -4.34
N TRP A 79 -9.54 3.38 -3.71
CA TRP A 79 -8.17 2.85 -3.60
C TRP A 79 -7.76 1.94 -4.76
N GLU A 80 -8.69 1.59 -5.64
CA GLU A 80 -8.48 0.58 -6.66
C GLU A 80 -7.30 0.94 -7.58
N GLY A 81 -6.38 0.00 -7.77
CA GLY A 81 -5.19 0.19 -8.61
C GLY A 81 -3.92 0.59 -7.85
N LEU A 82 -4.01 1.11 -6.61
CA LEU A 82 -2.84 1.39 -5.78
C LEU A 82 -2.16 0.15 -5.19
N GLY A 83 -2.88 -0.97 -5.14
CA GLY A 83 -2.43 -2.19 -4.46
C GLY A 83 -2.32 -2.04 -2.94
N PHE A 84 -1.91 -3.12 -2.28
CA PHE A 84 -1.81 -3.19 -0.81
C PHE A 84 -3.10 -2.73 -0.09
N TYR A 85 -4.27 -3.24 -0.50
CA TYR A 85 -5.61 -2.87 -0.01
C TYR A 85 -5.81 -2.96 1.51
N ARG A 86 -4.95 -3.68 2.23
CA ARG A 86 -4.92 -3.65 3.70
C ARG A 86 -4.72 -2.22 4.22
N ARG A 87 -3.97 -1.37 3.51
CA ARG A 87 -3.76 0.04 3.84
C ARG A 87 -5.06 0.84 3.82
N ALA A 88 -5.89 0.67 2.77
CA ALA A 88 -7.19 1.31 2.67
C ALA A 88 -8.10 0.94 3.86
N LYS A 89 -8.13 -0.35 4.19
CA LYS A 89 -8.90 -0.87 5.34
C LYS A 89 -8.41 -0.31 6.67
N HIS A 90 -7.10 -0.27 6.86
CA HIS A 90 -6.49 0.30 8.07
C HIS A 90 -6.77 1.80 8.17
N LEU A 91 -6.62 2.55 7.08
CA LEU A 91 -6.95 3.99 7.04
C LEU A 91 -8.43 4.22 7.39
N HIS A 92 -9.34 3.41 6.84
CA HIS A 92 -10.76 3.49 7.16
C HIS A 92 -11.03 3.18 8.64
N ALA A 93 -10.45 2.10 9.17
CA ALA A 93 -10.57 1.75 10.58
C ALA A 93 -9.95 2.81 11.52
N ALA A 94 -8.85 3.45 11.12
CA ALA A 94 -8.26 4.57 11.84
C ALA A 94 -9.18 5.79 11.83
N ALA A 95 -9.79 6.13 10.70
CA ALA A 95 -10.76 7.21 10.60
C ALA A 95 -11.98 6.97 11.51
N GLN A 96 -12.52 5.74 11.50
CA GLN A 96 -13.60 5.33 12.41
C GLN A 96 -13.19 5.44 13.88
N ALA A 97 -11.97 5.00 14.23
CA ALA A 97 -11.46 5.14 15.59
C ALA A 97 -11.29 6.61 15.99
N ILE A 98 -10.82 7.49 15.09
CA ILE A 98 -10.71 8.93 15.32
C ILE A 98 -12.08 9.56 15.60
N VAL A 99 -13.10 9.20 14.82
CA VAL A 99 -14.46 9.70 15.05
C VAL A 99 -15.02 9.17 16.37
N ASN A 100 -14.98 7.86 16.60
CA ASN A 100 -15.63 7.22 17.73
C ASN A 100 -14.94 7.50 19.07
N ARG A 101 -13.60 7.60 19.11
CA ARG A 101 -12.83 7.74 20.35
C ARG A 101 -12.35 9.17 20.61
N HIS A 102 -12.27 10.00 19.57
CA HIS A 102 -11.67 11.33 19.64
C HIS A 102 -12.56 12.43 19.04
N GLY A 103 -13.86 12.15 18.85
CA GLY A 103 -14.84 13.13 18.40
C GLY A 103 -14.62 13.66 16.98
N GLY A 104 -13.81 12.98 16.16
CA GLY A 104 -13.46 13.41 14.80
C GLY A 104 -12.25 14.35 14.73
N THR A 105 -11.52 14.53 15.84
CA THR A 105 -10.27 15.28 15.87
C THR A 105 -9.10 14.31 15.83
N VAL A 106 -8.19 14.45 14.85
CA VAL A 106 -6.98 13.62 14.79
C VAL A 106 -6.11 13.92 16.03
N PRO A 107 -5.75 12.91 16.84
CA PRO A 107 -4.99 13.13 18.08
C PRO A 107 -3.61 13.74 17.84
N ARG A 108 -3.19 14.64 18.73
CA ARG A 108 -1.85 15.24 18.70
C ARG A 108 -0.76 14.33 19.26
N SER A 109 -1.08 13.52 20.27
CA SER A 109 -0.10 12.64 20.96
C SER A 109 0.39 11.54 20.04
N TYR A 110 1.71 11.32 20.06
CA TYR A 110 2.36 10.23 19.32
C TYR A 110 1.83 8.86 19.77
N GLU A 111 1.67 8.66 21.08
CA GLU A 111 1.21 7.41 21.68
C GLU A 111 -0.22 7.09 21.25
N VAL A 112 -1.10 8.10 21.27
CA VAL A 112 -2.49 7.94 20.83
C VAL A 112 -2.55 7.67 19.33
N LEU A 113 -1.75 8.37 18.51
CA LEU A 113 -1.65 8.11 17.07
C LEU A 113 -1.16 6.68 16.79
N ALA A 114 -0.13 6.22 17.48
CA ALA A 114 0.45 4.87 17.32
C ALA A 114 -0.50 3.75 17.79
N ALA A 115 -1.49 4.06 18.63
CA ALA A 115 -2.53 3.13 19.05
C ALA A 115 -3.69 3.00 18.04
N LEU A 116 -3.75 3.87 17.02
CA LEU A 116 -4.81 3.78 16.01
C LEU A 116 -4.61 2.55 15.10
N PRO A 117 -5.71 1.91 14.63
CA PRO A 117 -5.64 0.75 13.76
C PRO A 117 -4.74 0.96 12.52
N GLY A 118 -3.68 0.16 12.44
CA GLY A 118 -2.76 0.17 11.29
C GLY A 118 -1.86 1.40 11.17
N ILE A 119 -1.81 2.25 12.20
CA ILE A 119 -0.86 3.35 12.31
C ILE A 119 0.35 2.86 13.11
N GLY A 120 1.48 2.67 12.41
CA GLY A 120 2.73 2.25 13.05
C GLY A 120 3.59 3.44 13.50
N PRO A 121 4.74 3.18 14.15
CA PRO A 121 5.66 4.21 14.65
C PRO A 121 6.04 5.27 13.60
N TYR A 122 6.33 4.85 12.37
CA TYR A 122 6.60 5.76 11.26
C TYR A 122 5.46 6.75 11.02
N THR A 123 4.24 6.25 10.79
CA THR A 123 3.08 7.09 10.44
C THR A 123 2.71 8.00 11.60
N ALA A 124 2.76 7.48 12.84
CA ALA A 124 2.53 8.28 14.03
C ALA A 124 3.54 9.43 14.15
N GLY A 125 4.84 9.15 13.98
CA GLY A 125 5.89 10.16 14.00
C GLY A 125 5.76 11.18 12.86
N ALA A 126 5.38 10.74 11.66
CA ALA A 126 5.15 11.62 10.52
C ALA A 126 3.99 12.60 10.80
N ILE A 127 2.84 12.11 11.25
CA ILE A 127 1.69 12.97 11.57
C ILE A 127 2.02 13.91 12.75
N ALA A 128 2.55 13.36 13.85
CA ALA A 128 2.90 14.12 15.05
C ALA A 128 3.88 15.27 14.76
N SER A 129 4.91 15.01 13.96
CA SER A 129 5.91 16.02 13.63
C SER A 129 5.44 17.01 12.55
N ILE A 130 4.77 16.56 11.49
CA ILE A 130 4.39 17.42 10.36
C ILE A 130 3.18 18.30 10.70
N ALA A 131 2.14 17.71 11.29
CA ALA A 131 0.90 18.43 11.61
C ALA A 131 1.02 19.23 12.91
N PHE A 132 1.70 18.66 13.91
CA PHE A 132 1.67 19.19 15.27
C PHE A 132 3.03 19.65 15.82
N GLY A 133 4.10 19.55 15.03
CA GLY A 133 5.43 20.03 15.39
C GLY A 133 6.10 19.25 16.52
N LEU A 134 5.61 18.05 16.88
CA LEU A 134 6.22 17.28 17.95
C LEU A 134 7.61 16.74 17.53
N PRO A 135 8.63 16.82 18.40
CA PRO A 135 10.00 16.39 18.11
C PRO A 135 10.15 14.88 18.21
N VAL A 136 9.42 14.15 17.36
CA VAL A 136 9.42 12.69 17.29
C VAL A 136 9.89 12.23 15.90
N PRO A 137 10.62 11.10 15.81
CA PRO A 137 11.17 10.64 14.54
C PRO A 137 10.14 9.96 13.65
N ALA A 138 10.30 10.11 12.34
CA ALA A 138 9.54 9.39 11.32
C ALA A 138 10.48 8.54 10.46
N VAL A 139 10.69 7.29 10.85
CA VAL A 139 11.68 6.41 10.20
C VAL A 139 11.04 5.48 9.17
N ASP A 140 11.14 5.82 7.89
CA ASP A 140 10.79 4.94 6.77
C ASP A 140 12.03 4.23 6.19
N GLY A 141 11.88 3.59 5.03
CA GLY A 141 12.99 2.95 4.33
C GLY A 141 14.01 3.95 3.75
N ASN A 142 13.61 5.19 3.47
CA ASN A 142 14.53 6.25 3.04
C ASN A 142 15.38 6.72 4.21
N VAL A 143 14.75 7.08 5.32
CA VAL A 143 15.42 7.52 6.55
C VAL A 143 16.31 6.40 7.10
N THR A 144 15.84 5.15 7.10
CA THR A 144 16.67 3.99 7.48
C THR A 144 17.97 3.96 6.69
N ARG A 145 17.90 4.08 5.36
CA ARG A 145 19.09 4.07 4.50
C ARG A 145 20.01 5.26 4.75
N VAL A 146 19.46 6.46 4.89
CA VAL A 146 20.23 7.68 5.16
C VAL A 146 20.98 7.54 6.49
N ILE A 147 20.29 7.18 7.57
CA ILE A 147 20.90 7.04 8.91
C ILE A 147 21.92 5.89 8.90
N SER A 148 21.61 4.74 8.29
CA SER A 148 22.55 3.64 8.21
C SER A 148 23.85 4.04 7.51
N ARG A 149 23.78 4.84 6.44
CA ARG A 149 24.98 5.34 5.74
C ARG A 149 25.71 6.42 6.55
N LEU A 150 24.97 7.38 7.08
CA LEU A 150 25.51 8.49 7.86
C LEU A 150 26.31 7.98 9.08
N PHE A 151 25.80 6.97 9.78
CA PHE A 151 26.43 6.36 10.96
C PHE A 151 27.15 5.03 10.68
N ARG A 152 27.27 4.63 9.41
CA ARG A 152 27.90 3.36 8.97
C ARG A 152 27.43 2.13 9.76
N ILE A 153 26.11 1.94 9.85
CA ILE A 153 25.50 0.78 10.51
C ILE A 153 25.63 -0.45 9.62
N ARG A 154 26.49 -1.40 10.01
CA ARG A 154 26.75 -2.66 9.28
C ARG A 154 25.95 -3.86 9.80
N SER A 155 24.96 -3.65 10.65
CA SER A 155 24.04 -4.71 11.07
C SER A 155 22.84 -4.78 10.14
N ASP A 156 22.23 -5.97 10.02
CA ASP A 156 21.00 -6.15 9.25
C ASP A 156 19.87 -5.29 9.84
N VAL A 157 19.47 -4.26 9.10
CA VAL A 157 18.47 -3.26 9.54
C VAL A 157 17.07 -3.87 9.73
N THR A 158 16.86 -5.10 9.29
CA THR A 158 15.61 -5.82 9.51
C THR A 158 15.51 -6.41 10.92
N ARG A 159 16.63 -6.54 11.65
CA ARG A 159 16.71 -7.16 12.99
C ARG A 159 16.33 -6.17 14.10
N PRO A 160 15.70 -6.63 15.20
CA PRO A 160 15.25 -5.74 16.27
C PRO A 160 16.33 -4.82 16.89
N PRO A 161 17.58 -5.28 17.16
CA PRO A 161 18.61 -4.40 17.71
C PRO A 161 18.98 -3.24 16.77
N ALA A 162 19.13 -3.53 15.47
CA ALA A 162 19.44 -2.50 14.47
C ALA A 162 18.29 -1.48 14.34
N ARG A 163 17.03 -1.95 14.37
CA ARG A 163 15.85 -1.07 14.36
C ARG A 163 15.79 -0.13 15.57
N ARG A 164 16.16 -0.62 16.77
CA ARG A 164 16.23 0.21 17.97
C ARG A 164 17.31 1.29 17.84
N ARG A 165 18.53 0.91 17.45
CA ARG A 165 19.62 1.88 17.21
C ARG A 165 19.24 2.94 16.17
N LEU A 166 18.58 2.54 15.09
CA LEU A 166 18.07 3.46 14.07
C LEU A 166 17.03 4.45 14.64
N ALA A 167 16.14 3.97 15.51
CA ALA A 167 15.13 4.83 16.13
C ALA A 167 15.75 5.81 17.14
N GLU A 168 16.72 5.37 17.94
CA GLU A 168 17.50 6.21 18.87
C GLU A 168 18.22 7.34 18.11
N LEU A 169 19.01 6.97 17.08
CA LEU A 169 19.70 7.94 16.25
C LEU A 169 18.74 8.92 15.55
N ALA A 170 17.59 8.43 15.09
CA ALA A 170 16.58 9.30 14.50
C ALA A 170 16.01 10.28 15.54
N ALA A 171 15.71 9.81 16.76
CA ALA A 171 15.22 10.66 17.84
C ALA A 171 16.24 11.75 18.21
N ASP A 172 17.53 11.38 18.32
CA ASP A 172 18.61 12.32 18.61
C ASP A 172 18.79 13.35 17.49
N LEU A 173 18.58 12.95 16.23
CA LEU A 173 18.74 13.83 15.07
C LEU A 173 17.57 14.80 14.86
N VAL A 174 16.34 14.45 15.25
CA VAL A 174 15.16 15.29 14.98
C VAL A 174 15.34 16.69 15.56
N SER A 175 15.10 17.71 14.73
CA SER A 175 15.10 19.10 15.17
C SER A 175 13.94 19.35 16.13
N VAL A 176 14.23 19.96 17.29
CA VAL A 176 13.22 20.33 18.28
C VAL A 176 12.25 21.37 17.71
N ASP A 177 12.77 22.39 17.02
CA ASP A 177 11.97 23.53 16.55
C ASP A 177 11.36 23.30 15.15
N ARG A 178 11.94 22.40 14.37
CA ARG A 178 11.55 22.14 12.96
C ARG A 178 11.33 20.65 12.68
N ALA A 179 10.80 19.90 13.65
CA ALA A 179 10.65 18.44 13.58
C ALA A 179 10.02 17.93 12.27
N GLY A 180 8.87 18.48 11.88
CA GLY A 180 8.18 18.10 10.65
C GLY A 180 8.98 18.39 9.38
N ALA A 181 9.71 19.50 9.32
CA ALA A 181 10.57 19.83 8.18
C ALA A 181 11.80 18.92 8.14
N PHE A 182 12.40 18.62 9.30
CA PHE A 182 13.55 17.72 9.40
C PHE A 182 13.21 16.29 8.96
N ASN A 183 12.10 15.73 9.46
CA ASN A 183 11.65 14.40 9.04
C ASN A 183 11.40 14.33 7.53
N GLN A 184 10.73 15.34 6.96
CA GLN A 184 10.52 15.41 5.52
C GLN A 184 11.83 15.60 4.74
N ALA A 185 12.80 16.34 5.28
CA ALA A 185 14.11 16.52 4.67
C ALA A 185 14.90 15.21 4.61
N MET A 186 14.87 14.41 5.68
CA MET A 186 15.48 13.06 5.69
C MET A 186 14.84 12.14 4.64
N MET A 187 13.51 12.15 4.53
CA MET A 187 12.79 11.39 3.51
C MET A 187 13.14 11.88 2.09
N GLU A 188 13.17 13.20 1.88
CA GLU A 188 13.49 13.82 0.59
C GLU A 188 14.93 13.51 0.16
N LEU A 189 15.88 13.60 1.09
CA LEU A 189 17.29 13.27 0.86
C LEU A 189 17.43 11.81 0.41
N GLY A 190 16.80 10.88 1.12
CA GLY A 190 16.80 9.47 0.73
C GLY A 190 16.10 9.24 -0.62
N ALA A 191 15.02 9.94 -0.90
CA ALA A 191 14.26 9.78 -2.14
C ALA A 191 14.96 10.34 -3.39
N THR A 192 15.80 11.38 -3.25
CA THR A 192 16.31 12.15 -4.40
C THR A 192 17.84 12.15 -4.54
N ILE A 193 18.60 12.01 -3.45
CA ILE A 193 20.06 12.09 -3.45
C ILE A 193 20.67 10.77 -2.97
N CYS A 194 20.36 10.37 -1.74
CA CYS A 194 20.87 9.16 -1.11
C CYS A 194 20.04 7.94 -1.56
N THR A 195 20.04 7.65 -2.87
CA THR A 195 19.23 6.58 -3.47
C THR A 195 19.83 5.18 -3.23
N PRO A 196 19.05 4.09 -3.38
CA PRO A 196 19.55 2.74 -3.07
C PRO A 196 20.73 2.28 -3.91
N VAL A 197 20.71 2.52 -5.23
CA VAL A 197 21.67 1.94 -6.19
C VAL A 197 22.81 2.90 -6.53
N SER A 198 22.48 4.16 -6.80
CA SER A 198 23.45 5.17 -7.26
C SER A 198 23.20 6.47 -6.51
N PRO A 199 23.65 6.57 -5.24
CA PRO A 199 23.52 7.81 -4.50
C PRO A 199 24.39 8.91 -5.12
N ALA A 200 23.83 10.13 -5.26
CA ALA A 200 24.54 11.31 -5.75
C ALA A 200 25.28 12.00 -4.60
N CYS A 201 26.27 11.31 -4.02
CA CYS A 201 26.97 11.72 -2.81
C CYS A 201 27.59 13.11 -2.93
N GLU A 202 28.15 13.45 -4.09
CA GLU A 202 28.73 14.74 -4.42
C GLU A 202 27.74 15.92 -4.34
N ARG A 203 26.43 15.64 -4.35
CA ARG A 203 25.35 16.63 -4.19
C ARG A 203 24.68 16.55 -2.83
N CYS A 204 25.18 15.71 -1.92
CA CYS A 204 24.57 15.51 -0.61
C CYS A 204 24.95 16.64 0.35
N PRO A 205 23.99 17.31 1.00
CA PRO A 205 24.28 18.42 1.91
C PRO A 205 25.04 17.99 3.18
N VAL A 206 25.09 16.69 3.46
CA VAL A 206 25.77 16.09 4.62
C VAL A 206 26.86 15.11 4.20
N GLU A 207 27.41 15.27 2.99
CA GLU A 207 28.46 14.41 2.42
C GLU A 207 29.67 14.29 3.35
N GLY A 208 30.22 15.43 3.80
CA GLY A 208 31.41 15.48 4.65
C GLY A 208 31.24 14.88 6.06
N LEU A 209 30.01 14.55 6.45
CA LEU A 209 29.67 13.89 7.72
C LEU A 209 29.42 12.39 7.56
N CYS A 210 29.29 11.90 6.33
CA CYS A 210 28.80 10.55 6.07
C CYS A 210 29.91 9.50 6.27
N LEU A 211 29.80 8.72 7.35
CA LEU A 211 30.80 7.70 7.69
C LEU A 211 30.89 6.57 6.65
N ALA A 212 29.77 6.18 6.01
CA ALA A 212 29.82 5.20 4.93
C ALA A 212 30.52 5.76 3.68
N ARG A 213 30.28 7.04 3.33
CA ARG A 213 30.95 7.69 2.20
C ARG A 213 32.45 7.81 2.41
N ALA A 214 32.86 8.23 3.61
CA ALA A 214 34.27 8.28 3.99
C ALA A 214 34.97 6.90 3.92
N ALA A 215 34.22 5.82 4.12
CA ALA A 215 34.70 4.44 4.02
C ALA A 215 34.52 3.81 2.62
N GLY A 216 33.86 4.48 1.67
CA GLY A 216 33.49 3.90 0.37
C GLY A 216 32.45 2.78 0.43
N GLU A 217 31.61 2.76 1.47
CA GLU A 217 30.64 1.70 1.77
C GLU A 217 29.17 2.12 1.51
N GLU A 218 28.94 3.27 0.88
CA GLU A 218 27.59 3.81 0.69
C GLU A 218 26.70 2.93 -0.21
N ARG A 219 27.29 2.08 -1.07
CA ARG A 219 26.53 1.21 -1.99
C ARG A 219 26.13 -0.11 -1.34
N GLU A 220 26.88 -0.56 -0.35
CA GLU A 220 26.65 -1.78 0.42
C GLU A 220 25.64 -1.55 1.55
N ILE A 221 25.63 -0.35 2.14
CA ILE A 221 24.78 -0.01 3.29
C ILE A 221 23.45 0.61 2.80
N PRO A 222 22.29 0.23 3.38
CA PRO A 222 22.09 -0.67 4.52
C PRO A 222 22.15 -2.15 4.14
N LEU A 223 22.67 -2.96 5.05
CA LEU A 223 22.53 -4.41 4.97
C LEU A 223 21.09 -4.81 5.29
N SER A 224 20.52 -5.65 4.44
CA SER A 224 19.23 -6.28 4.70
C SER A 224 19.30 -7.76 4.31
N GLY A 225 18.71 -8.64 5.11
CA GLY A 225 18.71 -10.08 4.83
C GLY A 225 18.19 -10.42 3.43
N ARG A 226 18.73 -11.51 2.85
CA ARG A 226 18.33 -12.02 1.52
C ARG A 226 16.83 -12.34 1.54
N ARG A 227 16.07 -11.76 0.61
CA ARG A 227 14.64 -12.10 0.47
C ARG A 227 14.54 -13.55 0.00
N ALA A 228 13.75 -14.35 0.71
CA ALA A 228 13.43 -15.72 0.29
C ALA A 228 12.83 -15.73 -1.13
N ALA A 229 13.09 -16.79 -1.89
CA ALA A 229 12.51 -16.97 -3.20
C ALA A 229 10.97 -16.94 -3.10
N VAL A 230 10.35 -16.15 -3.96
CA VAL A 230 8.89 -15.98 -3.97
C VAL A 230 8.25 -17.25 -4.55
N ARG A 231 7.49 -17.98 -3.74
CA ARG A 231 6.79 -19.21 -4.17
C ARG A 231 5.77 -18.93 -5.27
N THR A 232 5.78 -19.74 -6.33
CA THR A 232 4.70 -19.79 -7.33
C THR A 232 3.57 -20.70 -6.82
N VAL A 233 2.35 -20.20 -6.85
CA VAL A 233 1.13 -20.90 -6.42
C VAL A 233 0.19 -21.01 -7.61
N ARG A 234 -0.35 -22.20 -7.84
CA ARG A 234 -1.35 -22.43 -8.89
C ARG A 234 -2.70 -21.86 -8.47
N VAL A 235 -3.40 -21.24 -9.41
CA VAL A 235 -4.74 -20.67 -9.20
C VAL A 235 -5.68 -21.00 -10.35
N ALA A 236 -6.97 -21.14 -10.04
CA ALA A 236 -8.02 -21.22 -11.05
C ALA A 236 -9.23 -20.39 -10.61
N PHE A 237 -9.75 -19.59 -11.54
CA PHE A 237 -10.96 -18.78 -11.33
C PHE A 237 -11.98 -19.01 -12.42
N ALA A 238 -13.26 -18.79 -12.12
CA ALA A 238 -14.37 -19.03 -13.02
C ALA A 238 -15.14 -17.74 -13.32
N LEU A 239 -15.11 -17.32 -14.58
CA LEU A 239 -15.98 -16.28 -15.13
C LEU A 239 -17.33 -16.90 -15.48
N ILE A 240 -18.24 -16.91 -14.51
CA ILE A 240 -19.59 -17.45 -14.65
C ILE A 240 -20.54 -16.33 -15.05
N GLU A 241 -21.12 -16.43 -16.23
CA GLU A 241 -22.02 -15.44 -16.79
C GLU A 241 -23.24 -16.06 -17.49
N ALA A 242 -24.32 -15.29 -17.55
CA ALA A 242 -25.49 -15.57 -18.37
C ALA A 242 -26.40 -14.33 -18.40
N LYS A 243 -26.97 -14.01 -19.56
CA LYS A 243 -27.95 -12.91 -19.74
C LYS A 243 -27.41 -11.55 -19.24
N GLY A 244 -26.17 -11.21 -19.60
CA GLY A 244 -25.53 -9.94 -19.23
C GLY A 244 -25.19 -9.78 -17.73
N ARG A 245 -25.23 -10.87 -16.96
CA ARG A 245 -24.93 -10.90 -15.52
C ARG A 245 -23.72 -11.78 -15.23
N VAL A 246 -23.02 -11.48 -14.14
CA VAL A 246 -21.82 -12.20 -13.69
C VAL A 246 -21.93 -12.60 -12.22
N LEU A 247 -21.36 -13.76 -11.88
CA LEU A 247 -21.25 -14.25 -10.51
C LEU A 247 -19.95 -13.76 -9.88
N LEU A 248 -20.08 -13.10 -8.74
CA LEU A 248 -18.96 -12.63 -7.93
C LEU A 248 -19.07 -13.15 -6.50
N VAL A 249 -17.91 -13.33 -5.90
CA VAL A 249 -17.76 -13.64 -4.47
C VAL A 249 -16.88 -12.59 -3.80
N ARG A 250 -17.13 -12.32 -2.52
CA ARG A 250 -16.25 -11.48 -1.72
C ARG A 250 -15.13 -12.32 -1.12
N ARG A 251 -13.89 -11.89 -1.34
CA ARG A 251 -12.71 -12.58 -0.79
C ARG A 251 -12.68 -12.44 0.73
N LYS A 252 -12.44 -13.53 1.45
CA LYS A 252 -12.49 -13.52 2.93
C LYS A 252 -11.40 -12.62 3.53
N PRO A 253 -11.61 -12.03 4.72
CA PRO A 253 -10.54 -11.38 5.48
C PRO A 253 -9.36 -12.34 5.70
N GLY A 254 -8.13 -11.81 5.66
CA GLY A 254 -6.91 -12.61 5.81
C GLY A 254 -6.38 -13.21 4.50
N GLU A 255 -7.24 -13.47 3.51
CA GLU A 255 -6.81 -13.94 2.19
C GLU A 255 -6.05 -12.85 1.41
N LEU A 256 -5.26 -13.28 0.42
CA LEU A 256 -4.70 -12.36 -0.57
C LEU A 256 -5.83 -11.60 -1.26
N LEU A 257 -5.70 -10.27 -1.36
CA LEU A 257 -6.76 -9.39 -1.89
C LEU A 257 -8.10 -9.49 -1.13
N GLY A 258 -8.08 -9.90 0.14
CA GLY A 258 -9.28 -10.04 0.96
C GLY A 258 -10.11 -8.76 1.03
N GLY A 259 -11.43 -8.91 1.05
CA GLY A 259 -12.45 -7.85 1.02
C GLY A 259 -12.83 -7.34 -0.36
N LEU A 260 -12.01 -7.56 -1.39
CA LEU A 260 -12.39 -7.25 -2.78
C LEU A 260 -13.40 -8.28 -3.30
N TRP A 261 -14.21 -7.85 -4.25
CA TRP A 261 -15.04 -8.73 -5.06
C TRP A 261 -14.16 -9.43 -6.11
N SER A 262 -14.41 -10.71 -6.35
CA SER A 262 -13.65 -11.52 -7.30
C SER A 262 -14.55 -12.50 -8.04
N LEU A 263 -14.05 -13.02 -9.17
CA LEU A 263 -14.56 -14.26 -9.71
C LEU A 263 -14.43 -15.38 -8.66
N PRO A 264 -15.38 -16.33 -8.58
CA PRO A 264 -15.24 -17.51 -7.74
C PRO A 264 -14.03 -18.35 -8.18
N GLY A 265 -13.39 -19.00 -7.22
CA GLY A 265 -12.13 -19.74 -7.39
C GLY A 265 -11.05 -19.32 -6.39
N GLY A 266 -9.81 -19.74 -6.64
CA GLY A 266 -8.72 -19.50 -5.70
C GLY A 266 -7.44 -20.29 -5.99
N GLU A 267 -6.63 -20.45 -4.95
CA GLU A 267 -5.42 -21.29 -4.99
C GLU A 267 -5.81 -22.77 -5.05
N ILE A 268 -5.09 -23.54 -5.86
CA ILE A 268 -5.40 -24.96 -6.11
C ILE A 268 -4.18 -25.84 -5.82
N PRO A 269 -4.39 -27.12 -5.46
CA PRO A 269 -3.29 -28.08 -5.31
C PRO A 269 -2.51 -28.29 -6.61
N PRO A 270 -1.20 -28.57 -6.53
CA PRO A 270 -0.33 -28.69 -7.70
C PRO A 270 -0.68 -29.85 -8.63
N GLU A 271 -1.32 -30.90 -8.13
CA GLU A 271 -1.58 -32.15 -8.86
C GLU A 271 -2.95 -32.18 -9.56
N ARG A 272 -3.85 -31.22 -9.28
CA ARG A 272 -5.23 -31.26 -9.78
C ARG A 272 -5.41 -30.50 -11.10
N PRO A 273 -6.24 -31.00 -12.04
CA PRO A 273 -6.62 -30.24 -13.24
C PRO A 273 -7.43 -28.98 -12.90
N GLU A 274 -7.05 -27.82 -13.47
CA GLU A 274 -7.66 -26.52 -13.13
C GLU A 274 -9.17 -26.47 -13.40
N ARG A 275 -9.61 -27.10 -14.50
CA ARG A 275 -11.01 -27.08 -14.94
C ARG A 275 -11.95 -27.85 -14.01
N GLU A 276 -11.46 -28.91 -13.38
CA GLU A 276 -12.25 -29.73 -12.45
C GLU A 276 -12.36 -29.03 -11.10
N ILE A 277 -11.21 -28.65 -10.55
CA ILE A 277 -11.15 -28.03 -9.23
C ILE A 277 -11.87 -26.67 -9.21
N VAL A 278 -11.85 -25.89 -10.31
CA VAL A 278 -12.57 -24.61 -10.35
C VAL A 278 -14.09 -24.81 -10.25
N ARG A 279 -14.63 -25.91 -10.79
CA ARG A 279 -16.06 -26.25 -10.66
C ARG A 279 -16.40 -26.56 -9.19
N GLU A 280 -15.55 -27.33 -8.52
CA GLU A 280 -15.68 -27.65 -7.09
C GLU A 280 -15.64 -26.36 -6.25
N LEU A 281 -14.64 -25.51 -6.46
CA LEU A 281 -14.49 -24.24 -5.75
C LEU A 281 -15.68 -23.30 -5.93
N VAL A 282 -16.24 -23.21 -7.14
CA VAL A 282 -17.45 -22.40 -7.37
C VAL A 282 -18.61 -22.94 -6.55
N LYS A 283 -18.82 -24.25 -6.54
CA LYS A 283 -19.89 -24.88 -5.77
C LYS A 283 -19.69 -24.70 -4.27
N GLU A 284 -18.47 -24.85 -3.76
CA GLU A 284 -18.15 -24.65 -2.34
C GLU A 284 -18.35 -23.21 -1.90
N GLN A 285 -17.93 -22.23 -2.71
CA GLN A 285 -18.01 -20.82 -2.35
C GLN A 285 -19.41 -20.24 -2.51
N THR A 286 -20.24 -20.79 -3.41
CA THR A 286 -21.50 -20.15 -3.83
C THR A 286 -22.73 -21.03 -3.74
N GLY A 287 -22.58 -22.34 -3.60
CA GLY A 287 -23.65 -23.33 -3.75
C GLY A 287 -24.11 -23.53 -5.20
N VAL A 288 -23.54 -22.83 -6.18
CA VAL A 288 -24.00 -22.85 -7.58
C VAL A 288 -23.30 -23.97 -8.35
N ALA A 289 -24.10 -24.83 -8.99
CA ALA A 289 -23.60 -25.76 -9.99
C ALA A 289 -23.38 -25.04 -11.34
N VAL A 290 -22.21 -25.26 -11.96
CA VAL A 290 -21.79 -24.53 -13.17
C VAL A 290 -21.26 -25.45 -14.26
N ASN A 291 -21.49 -25.04 -15.50
CA ASN A 291 -20.94 -25.66 -16.69
C ASN A 291 -19.74 -24.84 -17.17
N ILE A 292 -18.53 -25.35 -16.92
CA ILE A 292 -17.28 -24.73 -17.40
C ILE A 292 -17.04 -25.11 -18.86
N ARG A 293 -16.94 -24.11 -19.75
CA ARG A 293 -16.82 -24.30 -21.20
C ARG A 293 -15.36 -24.34 -21.65
N SER A 294 -14.69 -23.20 -21.60
CA SER A 294 -13.34 -23.02 -22.16
C SER A 294 -12.45 -22.21 -21.23
N ARG A 295 -11.14 -22.29 -21.46
CA ARG A 295 -10.17 -21.38 -20.86
C ARG A 295 -10.40 -19.99 -21.46
N TRP A 296 -10.55 -18.98 -20.60
CA TRP A 296 -10.81 -17.61 -20.98
C TRP A 296 -9.54 -16.77 -21.07
N ALA A 297 -8.71 -16.80 -20.02
CA ALA A 297 -7.49 -16.00 -19.96
C ALA A 297 -6.43 -16.65 -19.06
N PRO A 298 -5.13 -16.53 -19.39
CA PRO A 298 -4.07 -16.96 -18.50
C PRO A 298 -3.91 -15.98 -17.31
N ILE A 299 -3.44 -16.50 -16.19
CA ILE A 299 -3.09 -15.72 -15.00
C ILE A 299 -1.58 -15.85 -14.78
N ALA A 300 -0.90 -14.70 -14.78
CA ALA A 300 0.48 -14.55 -14.34
C ALA A 300 0.58 -13.25 -13.54
N ARG A 301 0.57 -13.36 -12.20
CA ARG A 301 0.55 -12.21 -11.30
C ARG A 301 1.59 -12.34 -10.21
N THR A 302 2.42 -11.31 -10.04
CA THR A 302 3.46 -11.28 -9.00
C THR A 302 3.01 -10.37 -7.86
N PHE A 303 3.01 -10.92 -6.65
CA PHE A 303 2.83 -10.20 -5.40
C PHE A 303 4.15 -10.19 -4.62
N SER A 304 4.25 -9.35 -3.58
CA SER A 304 5.50 -9.21 -2.82
C SER A 304 5.98 -10.51 -2.14
N HIS A 305 5.07 -11.47 -1.88
CA HIS A 305 5.36 -12.68 -1.12
C HIS A 305 4.94 -13.98 -1.83
N ARG A 306 4.29 -13.91 -3.00
CA ARG A 306 3.94 -15.08 -3.83
C ARG A 306 3.72 -14.67 -5.29
N LYS A 307 3.78 -15.63 -6.21
CA LYS A 307 3.33 -15.50 -7.60
C LYS A 307 2.10 -16.38 -7.82
N TRP A 308 1.10 -15.88 -8.52
CA TRP A 308 -0.03 -16.67 -9.01
C TRP A 308 0.18 -17.03 -10.47
N SER A 309 0.01 -18.31 -10.79
CA SER A 309 0.05 -18.86 -12.15
C SER A 309 -1.17 -19.75 -12.38
N GLY A 310 -1.83 -19.64 -13.53
CA GLY A 310 -2.96 -20.51 -13.86
C GLY A 310 -3.91 -19.86 -14.86
N SER A 311 -5.22 -19.99 -14.66
CA SER A 311 -6.21 -19.54 -15.65
C SER A 311 -7.55 -19.08 -15.08
N ILE A 312 -8.22 -18.22 -15.83
CA ILE A 312 -9.65 -17.96 -15.74
C ILE A 312 -10.37 -18.86 -16.74
N TYR A 313 -11.45 -19.50 -16.32
CA TYR A 313 -12.30 -20.34 -17.15
C TYR A 313 -13.68 -19.70 -17.31
N ARG A 314 -14.22 -19.67 -18.54
CA ARG A 314 -15.57 -19.17 -18.80
C ARG A 314 -16.58 -20.29 -18.63
N GLY A 315 -17.73 -19.98 -18.06
CA GLY A 315 -18.83 -20.91 -17.89
C GLY A 315 -20.17 -20.22 -17.70
N ALA A 316 -21.21 -21.03 -17.57
CA ALA A 316 -22.55 -20.57 -17.27
C ALA A 316 -23.11 -21.33 -16.06
N PRO A 317 -23.97 -20.70 -15.24
CA PRO A 317 -24.62 -21.40 -14.16
C PRO A 317 -25.70 -22.34 -14.70
N GLN A 318 -25.86 -23.51 -14.08
CA GLN A 318 -26.93 -24.45 -14.47
C GLN A 318 -28.32 -23.90 -14.13
N LYS A 319 -28.41 -23.12 -13.05
CA LYS A 319 -29.60 -22.37 -12.64
C LYS A 319 -29.20 -20.95 -12.22
N PRO A 320 -30.04 -19.93 -12.44
CA PRO A 320 -29.74 -18.56 -12.02
C PRO A 320 -29.35 -18.49 -10.53
N PRO A 321 -28.14 -18.00 -10.20
CA PRO A 321 -27.72 -17.85 -8.80
C PRO A 321 -28.55 -16.81 -8.06
N ARG A 322 -28.69 -16.98 -6.74
CA ARG A 322 -29.28 -15.96 -5.86
C ARG A 322 -28.17 -15.13 -5.23
N SER A 323 -28.29 -13.81 -5.31
CA SER A 323 -27.44 -12.88 -4.56
C SER A 323 -27.74 -12.99 -3.06
N HIS A 324 -26.72 -13.15 -2.23
CA HIS A 324 -26.86 -13.15 -0.77
C HIS A 324 -25.49 -12.93 -0.12
N GLY A 325 -25.44 -12.10 0.94
CA GLY A 325 -24.21 -11.82 1.68
C GLY A 325 -23.01 -11.49 0.78
N ASP A 326 -22.00 -12.35 0.82
CA ASP A 326 -20.75 -12.27 0.08
C ASP A 326 -20.82 -12.84 -1.35
N ILE A 327 -22.01 -13.10 -1.89
CA ILE A 327 -22.24 -13.62 -3.25
C ILE A 327 -23.17 -12.67 -4.01
N ARG A 328 -22.78 -12.32 -5.24
CA ARG A 328 -23.53 -11.39 -6.11
C ARG A 328 -23.72 -11.97 -7.50
N TRP A 329 -24.97 -12.00 -7.95
CA TRP A 329 -25.37 -12.27 -9.33
C TRP A 329 -25.99 -11.02 -9.94
N ILE A 330 -25.16 -10.19 -10.55
CA ILE A 330 -25.48 -8.81 -10.89
C ILE A 330 -25.14 -8.49 -12.34
N PRO A 331 -25.78 -7.46 -12.94
CA PRO A 331 -25.40 -6.98 -14.26
C PRO A 331 -23.91 -6.63 -14.34
N ILE A 332 -23.30 -6.86 -15.51
CA ILE A 332 -21.88 -6.56 -15.74
C ILE A 332 -21.57 -5.08 -15.47
N SER A 333 -22.48 -4.17 -15.85
CA SER A 333 -22.34 -2.73 -15.61
C SER A 333 -22.26 -2.38 -14.12
N GLU A 334 -23.02 -3.07 -13.27
CA GLU A 334 -22.98 -2.92 -11.81
C GLU A 334 -21.73 -3.57 -11.20
N ALA A 335 -21.37 -4.77 -11.68
CA ALA A 335 -20.13 -5.45 -11.27
C ALA A 335 -18.90 -4.57 -11.46
N LEU A 336 -18.83 -3.85 -12.59
CA LEU A 336 -17.75 -2.92 -12.89
C LEU A 336 -17.74 -1.66 -12.02
N ARG A 337 -18.68 -1.46 -11.10
CA ARG A 337 -18.64 -0.39 -10.09
C ARG A 337 -18.16 -0.87 -8.72
N LEU A 338 -18.12 -2.19 -8.50
CA LEU A 338 -17.62 -2.79 -7.25
C LEU A 338 -16.09 -2.74 -7.17
N PRO A 339 -15.50 -2.76 -5.97
CA PRO A 339 -14.06 -2.89 -5.80
C PRO A 339 -13.59 -4.31 -6.15
N LEU A 340 -13.29 -4.51 -7.43
CA LEU A 340 -12.91 -5.80 -7.98
C LEU A 340 -11.41 -6.08 -7.83
N VAL A 341 -11.07 -7.36 -7.78
CA VAL A 341 -9.70 -7.80 -8.10
C VAL A 341 -9.32 -7.28 -9.50
N PRO A 342 -8.23 -6.50 -9.67
CA PRO A 342 -7.99 -5.76 -10.91
C PRO A 342 -8.01 -6.61 -12.18
N PHE A 343 -7.31 -7.76 -12.18
CA PHE A 343 -7.28 -8.62 -13.37
C PHE A 343 -8.59 -9.39 -13.61
N HIS A 344 -9.49 -9.47 -12.62
CA HIS A 344 -10.84 -9.98 -12.82
C HIS A 344 -11.75 -8.92 -13.44
N ARG A 345 -11.57 -7.64 -13.09
CA ARG A 345 -12.23 -6.53 -13.78
C ARG A 345 -11.91 -6.54 -15.27
N ASP A 346 -10.64 -6.73 -15.63
CA ASP A 346 -10.22 -6.81 -17.04
C ASP A 346 -10.93 -7.97 -17.74
N ALA A 347 -10.98 -9.15 -17.10
CA ALA A 347 -11.68 -10.31 -17.65
C ALA A 347 -13.19 -10.07 -17.85
N ILE A 348 -13.85 -9.35 -16.94
CA ILE A 348 -15.27 -8.99 -17.03
C ILE A 348 -15.49 -7.92 -18.12
N ARG A 349 -14.64 -6.91 -18.22
CA ARG A 349 -14.72 -5.87 -19.27
C ARG A 349 -14.64 -6.48 -20.66
N SER A 350 -13.78 -7.47 -20.86
CA SER A 350 -13.64 -8.16 -22.14
C SER A 350 -14.89 -8.93 -22.58
N LEU A 351 -15.84 -9.25 -21.67
CA LEU A 351 -17.14 -9.80 -22.06
C LEU A 351 -17.98 -8.78 -22.84
N GLY A 352 -18.07 -7.55 -22.32
CA GLY A 352 -18.89 -6.49 -22.95
C GLY A 352 -18.38 -6.06 -24.33
N GLY A 353 -17.09 -6.24 -24.61
CA GLY A 353 -16.51 -6.01 -25.94
C GLY A 353 -16.88 -7.08 -26.97
N LEU A 354 -17.12 -8.33 -26.56
CA LEU A 354 -17.55 -9.42 -27.45
C LEU A 354 -19.05 -9.35 -27.76
N GLU A 355 -19.88 -9.00 -26.79
CA GLU A 355 -21.34 -8.85 -27.01
C GLU A 355 -21.65 -7.74 -28.04
N ALA A 356 -20.81 -6.70 -28.13
CA ALA A 356 -20.91 -5.65 -29.15
C ALA A 356 -20.41 -6.07 -30.56
N PHE A 357 -19.77 -7.24 -30.66
CA PHE A 357 -19.27 -7.80 -31.92
C PHE A 357 -20.18 -8.91 -32.45
N GLU A 358 -20.78 -9.72 -31.57
CA GLU A 358 -21.75 -10.78 -31.93
C GLU A 358 -23.17 -10.24 -32.19
N GLY A 359 -23.47 -9.01 -31.77
CA GLY A 359 -24.74 -8.33 -32.03
C GLY A 359 -24.77 -7.48 -33.30
N ARG A 360 -23.86 -7.72 -34.26
CA ARG A 360 -23.80 -7.05 -35.57
C ARG A 360 -24.04 -8.03 -36.71
#